data_AF-C9MSG9-F1
#
_entry.id   AF-C9MSG9-F1
#
_cell.length_a   1.000
_cell.length_b   1.000
_cell.length_c   1.000
_cell.angle_alpha   90.00
_cell.angle_beta   90.00
_cell.angle_gamma   90.00
#
_symmetry.space_group_name_H-M   'P 1'
#
loop_
_entity.id
_entity.type
_entity.pdbx_description
1 polymer ?
#
loop_
_entity_poly.entity_id
_entity_poly.type
_entity_poly.pdbx_seq_one_letter_code
_entity_poly.pdbx_strand_id
1 'polypeptide(L)'
;MNNNKMKYYLLAMVLLLVACTSNDDVFDKSPAQRNSESIANLKRELVEAPYGWRVLYFPKTDSLLFSNPSELISQQAFRGRYGYGGDCYTMQFKDDNTVVMRADYTEQTATQPMTSEYLIGRNSFTQLTFSTYNYIHQLVNDRFEGSSDFLFMGRNEDGDLVFRTASYLQPAREYIVFSKLKAPEETTSFVQKAYENRAFFERMTNPQLRIHRGGRTFFQSDIYIKRNVETNQALLKEIVAKRYYLFLFTQKKNPIPGYPAKEMTGLGSGYAGTEQGITFRAGLRYDSKTMFFDFQRQGDRFVAELVSVYDPLLRTTRLVSKHLHPEGEFTGLEAEIWDAPTE
;
A
#
# COMPACT_ATOMS: atom_id res chain seq x y z
N MET A 1 -34.83 20.09 68.72
CA MET A 1 -34.66 19.93 67.26
C MET A 1 -35.25 18.58 66.88
N ASN A 2 -36.34 18.55 66.10
CA ASN A 2 -37.27 17.41 65.99
C ASN A 2 -36.62 16.06 65.58
N ASN A 3 -36.86 15.01 66.39
CA ASN A 3 -36.46 13.61 66.15
C ASN A 3 -36.93 13.03 64.81
N ASN A 4 -37.94 13.64 64.17
CA ASN A 4 -38.38 13.23 62.84
C ASN A 4 -37.43 13.70 61.73
N LYS A 5 -36.76 14.87 61.87
CA LYS A 5 -35.78 15.33 60.88
C LYS A 5 -34.50 14.46 60.91
N MET A 6 -34.10 14.00 62.10
CA MET A 6 -32.93 13.11 62.26
C MET A 6 -33.15 11.74 61.61
N LYS A 7 -34.38 11.21 61.62
CA LYS A 7 -34.74 9.97 60.90
C LYS A 7 -34.68 10.14 59.38
N TYR A 8 -35.12 11.27 58.83
CA TYR A 8 -35.01 11.54 57.39
C TYR A 8 -33.56 11.78 56.93
N TYR A 9 -32.72 12.40 57.77
CA TYR A 9 -31.28 12.51 57.48
C TYR A 9 -30.55 11.16 57.53
N LEU A 10 -30.91 10.28 58.49
CA LEU A 10 -30.34 8.93 58.55
C LEU A 10 -30.80 8.05 57.36
N LEU A 11 -32.06 8.17 56.94
CA LEU A 11 -32.60 7.43 55.79
C LEU A 11 -32.01 7.92 54.46
N ALA A 12 -31.81 9.24 54.31
CA ALA A 12 -31.13 9.82 53.15
C ALA A 12 -29.63 9.44 53.07
N MET A 13 -28.96 9.29 54.21
CA MET A 13 -27.56 8.87 54.27
C MET A 13 -27.37 7.38 53.97
N VAL A 14 -28.35 6.53 54.31
CA VAL A 14 -28.35 5.10 53.95
C VAL A 14 -28.68 4.90 52.46
N LEU A 15 -29.55 5.72 51.85
CA LEU A 15 -29.82 5.69 50.41
C LEU A 15 -28.63 6.14 49.55
N LEU A 16 -27.74 7.00 50.07
CA LEU A 16 -26.51 7.41 49.39
C LEU A 16 -25.42 6.31 49.38
N LEU A 17 -25.50 5.32 50.27
CA LEU A 17 -24.55 4.20 50.32
C LEU A 17 -24.93 3.03 49.38
N VAL A 18 -26.17 3.00 48.86
CA VAL A 18 -26.64 1.96 47.91
C VAL A 18 -26.47 2.42 46.45
N ALA A 19 -26.15 3.69 46.20
CA ALA A 19 -25.96 4.24 44.85
C ALA A 19 -24.59 3.94 44.21
N CYS A 20 -23.66 3.29 44.93
CA CYS A 20 -22.33 2.96 44.43
C CYS A 20 -22.03 1.46 44.54
N THR A 21 -22.86 0.62 43.92
CA THR A 21 -22.42 -0.72 43.48
C THR A 21 -22.88 -0.98 42.05
N SER A 22 -22.55 -0.06 41.13
CA SER A 22 -22.56 -0.41 39.70
C SER A 22 -21.33 -1.27 39.44
N ASN A 23 -21.48 -2.58 39.67
CA ASN A 23 -20.55 -3.59 39.15
C ASN A 23 -20.85 -3.82 37.67
N ASP A 24 -21.00 -2.72 36.93
CA ASP A 24 -21.17 -2.70 35.49
C ASP A 24 -19.77 -2.71 34.90
N ASP A 25 -19.07 -3.84 35.04
CA ASP A 25 -17.90 -4.09 34.21
C ASP A 25 -18.40 -4.06 32.76
N VAL A 26 -18.15 -2.93 32.07
CA VAL A 26 -18.54 -2.69 30.67
C VAL A 26 -17.95 -3.76 29.72
N PHE A 27 -17.04 -4.60 30.23
CA PHE A 27 -16.42 -5.70 29.49
C PHE A 27 -16.43 -6.98 30.33
N ASP A 28 -16.97 -8.06 29.76
CA ASP A 28 -16.99 -9.40 30.37
C ASP A 28 -15.60 -10.04 30.58
N LYS A 29 -14.55 -9.41 30.04
CA LYS A 29 -13.16 -9.92 30.04
C LYS A 29 -12.19 -8.87 30.56
N SER A 30 -11.21 -9.33 31.35
CA SER A 30 -10.15 -8.46 31.85
C SER A 30 -9.26 -7.95 30.69
N PRO A 31 -8.59 -6.79 30.86
CA PRO A 31 -7.62 -6.31 29.87
C PRO A 31 -6.54 -7.33 29.50
N ALA A 32 -6.06 -8.12 30.47
CA ALA A 32 -5.07 -9.16 30.26
C ALA A 32 -5.61 -10.31 29.37
N GLN A 33 -6.85 -10.74 29.63
CA GLN A 33 -7.52 -11.76 28.81
C GLN A 33 -7.70 -11.27 27.37
N ARG A 34 -8.20 -10.04 27.17
CA ARG A 34 -8.37 -9.46 25.83
C ARG A 34 -7.05 -9.35 25.05
N ASN A 35 -5.96 -8.98 25.73
CA ASN A 35 -4.64 -8.91 25.13
C ASN A 35 -4.14 -10.30 24.69
N SER A 36 -4.25 -11.30 25.57
CA SER A 36 -3.86 -12.67 25.26
C SER A 36 -4.67 -13.25 24.10
N GLU A 37 -5.98 -13.01 24.06
CA GLU A 37 -6.85 -13.42 22.96
C GLU A 37 -6.48 -12.75 21.64
N SER A 38 -6.17 -11.45 21.65
CA SER A 38 -5.79 -10.72 20.44
C SER A 38 -4.48 -11.24 19.85
N ILE A 39 -3.50 -11.58 20.70
CA ILE A 39 -2.23 -12.22 20.29
C ILE A 39 -2.52 -13.61 19.70
N ALA A 40 -3.28 -14.43 20.41
CA ALA A 40 -3.59 -15.79 19.98
C ALA A 40 -4.38 -15.80 18.66
N ASN A 41 -5.32 -14.86 18.48
CA ASN A 41 -6.13 -14.74 17.27
C ASN A 41 -5.28 -14.34 16.06
N LEU A 42 -4.38 -13.36 16.20
CA LEU A 42 -3.50 -12.99 15.10
C LEU A 42 -2.54 -14.13 14.74
N LYS A 43 -1.98 -14.81 15.75
CA LYS A 43 -1.11 -15.99 15.50
C LYS A 43 -1.85 -17.07 14.73
N ARG A 44 -3.05 -17.42 15.21
CA ARG A 44 -3.90 -18.43 14.58
C ARG A 44 -4.20 -18.05 13.14
N GLU A 45 -4.65 -16.83 12.89
CA GLU A 45 -4.97 -16.37 11.53
C GLU A 45 -3.77 -16.49 10.59
N LEU A 46 -2.59 -16.05 11.04
CA LEU A 46 -1.37 -16.08 10.22
C LEU A 46 -0.95 -17.51 9.85
N VAL A 47 -1.07 -18.46 10.78
CA VAL A 47 -0.67 -19.86 10.59
C VAL A 47 -1.75 -20.68 9.86
N GLU A 48 -3.03 -20.40 10.08
CA GLU A 48 -4.15 -21.10 9.43
C GLU A 48 -4.29 -20.80 7.93
N ALA A 49 -3.48 -19.88 7.38
CA ALA A 49 -3.37 -19.68 5.93
C ALA A 49 -2.50 -20.79 5.31
N PRO A 50 -3.07 -21.85 4.70
CA PRO A 50 -2.32 -23.05 4.34
C PRO A 50 -1.21 -22.78 3.32
N TYR A 51 -1.44 -21.81 2.43
CA TYR A 51 -0.50 -21.41 1.39
C TYR A 51 0.27 -20.14 1.75
N GLY A 52 0.05 -19.60 2.96
CA GLY A 52 0.64 -18.36 3.42
C GLY A 52 -0.06 -17.11 2.88
N TRP A 53 0.71 -16.02 2.85
CA TRP A 53 0.25 -14.67 2.57
C TRP A 53 1.07 -14.04 1.46
N ARG A 54 0.41 -13.33 0.56
CA ARG A 54 1.02 -12.24 -0.20
C ARG A 54 1.12 -11.03 0.71
N VAL A 55 2.28 -10.38 0.73
CA VAL A 55 2.47 -9.13 1.45
C VAL A 55 2.94 -8.05 0.50
N LEU A 56 2.22 -6.93 0.47
CA LEU A 56 2.70 -5.69 -0.13
C LEU A 56 3.16 -4.76 0.99
N TYR A 57 4.42 -4.32 0.91
CA TYR A 57 4.98 -3.36 1.86
C TYR A 57 5.54 -2.15 1.13
N PHE A 58 4.94 -0.99 1.38
CA PHE A 58 5.48 0.31 1.05
C PHE A 58 5.93 0.96 2.36
N PRO A 59 7.23 0.98 2.67
CA PRO A 59 7.72 1.50 3.95
C PRO A 59 7.50 3.00 4.08
N LYS A 60 7.47 3.70 2.93
CA LYS A 60 7.26 5.13 2.84
C LYS A 60 6.42 5.45 1.61
N THR A 61 5.20 5.94 1.81
CA THR A 61 4.32 6.38 0.72
C THR A 61 4.19 7.89 0.73
N ASP A 62 4.66 8.54 -0.33
CA ASP A 62 4.43 9.97 -0.55
C ASP A 62 3.15 10.17 -1.37
N SER A 63 2.00 9.91 -0.73
CA SER A 63 0.69 9.80 -1.40
C SER A 63 0.24 11.04 -2.18
N LEU A 64 0.82 12.21 -1.90
CA LEU A 64 0.48 13.47 -2.54
C LEU A 64 1.58 13.99 -3.50
N LEU A 65 2.75 13.36 -3.53
CA LEU A 65 3.85 13.79 -4.37
C LEU A 65 3.52 13.56 -5.86
N PHE A 66 3.63 14.62 -6.67
CA PHE A 66 3.29 14.62 -8.11
C PHE A 66 1.89 14.05 -8.41
N SER A 67 0.93 14.31 -7.52
CA SER A 67 -0.44 13.77 -7.63
C SER A 67 -1.47 14.76 -8.18
N ASN A 68 -1.09 16.02 -8.36
CA ASN A 68 -1.96 17.07 -8.90
C ASN A 68 -1.62 17.31 -10.37
N PRO A 69 -2.47 16.90 -11.33
CA PRO A 69 -2.19 17.11 -12.76
C PRO A 69 -2.20 18.57 -13.19
N SER A 70 -2.64 19.49 -12.33
CA SER A 70 -2.58 20.94 -12.58
C SER A 70 -1.34 21.60 -11.94
N GLU A 71 -0.57 20.87 -11.14
CA GLU A 71 0.64 21.41 -10.51
C GLU A 71 1.78 21.51 -11.54
N LEU A 72 2.33 22.71 -11.68
CA LEU A 72 3.48 22.96 -12.52
C LEU A 72 4.72 22.30 -11.94
N ILE A 73 5.33 21.41 -12.72
CA ILE A 73 6.60 20.79 -12.42
C ILE A 73 7.67 21.55 -13.22
N SER A 74 8.73 21.99 -12.57
CA SER A 74 9.89 22.56 -13.28
C SER A 74 10.79 21.44 -13.81
N GLN A 75 11.43 21.69 -14.96
CA GLN A 75 12.43 20.82 -15.63
C GLN A 75 13.48 20.22 -14.68
N GLN A 76 13.92 21.01 -13.70
CA GLN A 76 14.97 20.64 -12.76
C GLN A 76 14.39 20.21 -11.40
N ALA A 77 13.12 20.54 -11.15
CA ALA A 77 12.53 20.42 -9.83
C ALA A 77 12.23 18.99 -9.43
N PHE A 78 12.06 18.03 -10.34
CA PHE A 78 11.70 16.66 -9.95
C PHE A 78 12.91 15.76 -9.61
N ARG A 79 14.13 16.12 -10.06
CA ARG A 79 15.34 15.33 -9.80
C ARG A 79 15.67 15.35 -8.30
N GLY A 80 15.93 14.18 -7.69
CA GLY A 80 16.20 14.07 -6.25
C GLY A 80 14.97 14.19 -5.36
N ARG A 81 13.78 14.42 -5.92
CA ARG A 81 12.52 14.56 -5.17
C ARG A 81 11.58 13.37 -5.36
N TYR A 82 12.07 12.24 -5.87
CA TYR A 82 11.22 11.07 -6.05
C TYR A 82 10.88 10.47 -4.70
N GLY A 83 9.61 10.09 -4.56
CA GLY A 83 9.13 9.33 -3.41
C GLY A 83 9.58 7.87 -3.50
N TYR A 84 8.98 7.03 -2.67
CA TYR A 84 9.32 5.61 -2.59
C TYR A 84 8.14 4.73 -2.99
N GLY A 85 8.46 3.65 -3.70
CA GLY A 85 7.56 2.54 -4.01
C GLY A 85 7.59 1.48 -2.92
N GLY A 86 7.23 0.27 -3.32
CA GLY A 86 7.10 -0.85 -2.40
C GLY A 86 7.58 -2.15 -3.00
N ASP A 87 7.47 -3.19 -2.18
CA ASP A 87 8.00 -4.50 -2.44
C ASP A 87 6.94 -5.57 -2.16
N CYS A 88 7.02 -6.66 -2.93
CA CYS A 88 6.11 -7.79 -2.82
C CYS A 88 6.82 -9.00 -2.21
N TYR A 89 6.14 -9.68 -1.29
CA TYR A 89 6.63 -10.86 -0.60
C TYR A 89 5.57 -11.96 -0.59
N THR A 90 6.04 -13.20 -0.44
CA THR A 90 5.23 -14.29 0.09
C THR A 90 5.74 -14.61 1.48
N MET A 91 4.84 -14.89 2.42
CA MET A 91 5.18 -15.25 3.80
C MET A 91 4.33 -16.43 4.26
N GLN A 92 4.98 -17.51 4.68
CA GLN A 92 4.30 -18.67 5.26
C GLN A 92 4.72 -18.81 6.72
N PHE A 93 3.77 -18.52 7.62
CA PHE A 93 3.97 -18.58 9.07
C PHE A 93 3.73 -20.00 9.58
N LYS A 94 4.53 -20.43 10.54
CA LYS A 94 4.41 -21.73 11.20
C LYS A 94 4.17 -21.57 12.69
N ASP A 95 3.61 -22.61 13.31
CA ASP A 95 3.30 -22.63 14.74
C ASP A 95 4.55 -22.54 15.63
N ASP A 96 5.70 -22.98 15.12
CA ASP A 96 7.01 -22.95 15.77
C ASP A 96 7.68 -21.55 15.80
N ASN A 97 6.91 -20.50 15.50
CA ASN A 97 7.38 -19.12 15.41
C ASN A 97 8.39 -18.85 14.28
N THR A 98 8.44 -19.72 13.27
CA THR A 98 9.22 -19.46 12.04
C THR A 98 8.34 -18.98 10.89
N VAL A 99 8.90 -18.15 10.02
CA VAL A 99 8.30 -17.68 8.78
C VAL A 99 9.24 -17.92 7.62
N VAL A 100 8.73 -18.52 6.56
CA VAL A 100 9.44 -18.71 5.30
C VAL A 100 9.00 -17.62 4.34
N MET A 101 9.94 -16.83 3.81
CA MET A 101 9.63 -15.70 2.95
C MET A 101 10.41 -15.67 1.64
N ARG A 102 9.82 -15.03 0.63
CA ARG A 102 10.48 -14.63 -0.63
C ARG A 102 10.22 -13.15 -0.88
N ALA A 103 11.06 -12.50 -1.68
CA ALA A 103 10.95 -11.06 -1.97
C ALA A 103 11.21 -10.76 -3.46
N ASP A 104 10.55 -9.75 -4.00
CA ASP A 104 10.66 -9.37 -5.42
C ASP A 104 11.91 -8.50 -5.75
N TYR A 105 12.90 -8.42 -4.87
CA TYR A 105 14.09 -7.59 -5.05
C TYR A 105 14.91 -7.99 -6.28
N THR A 106 15.18 -9.28 -6.42
CA THR A 106 15.91 -9.87 -7.54
C THR A 106 15.28 -11.20 -7.95
N GLU A 107 15.67 -11.73 -9.11
CA GLU A 107 15.28 -13.07 -9.54
C GLU A 107 15.67 -14.14 -8.51
N GLN A 108 16.82 -13.96 -7.85
CA GLN A 108 17.30 -14.87 -6.81
C GLN A 108 16.42 -14.81 -5.56
N THR A 109 16.09 -13.63 -5.03
CA THR A 109 15.23 -13.52 -3.84
C THR A 109 13.78 -13.90 -4.12
N ALA A 110 13.36 -13.84 -5.39
CA ALA A 110 12.02 -14.23 -5.81
C ALA A 110 11.84 -15.75 -5.85
N THR A 111 12.93 -16.51 -5.93
CA THR A 111 12.92 -17.97 -6.02
C THR A 111 13.46 -18.65 -4.76
N GLN A 112 14.50 -18.10 -4.14
CA GLN A 112 15.14 -18.64 -2.94
C GLN A 112 14.39 -18.20 -1.67
N PRO A 113 13.79 -19.15 -0.92
CA PRO A 113 13.15 -18.82 0.35
C PRO A 113 14.19 -18.53 1.43
N MET A 114 13.85 -17.59 2.32
CA MET A 114 14.58 -17.31 3.55
C MET A 114 13.70 -17.66 4.75
N THR A 115 14.21 -18.48 5.66
CA THR A 115 13.54 -18.78 6.93
C THR A 115 14.04 -17.81 8.00
N SER A 116 13.11 -17.25 8.76
CA SER A 116 13.38 -16.35 9.88
C SER A 116 12.39 -16.61 11.01
N GLU A 117 12.61 -16.00 12.17
CA GLU A 117 11.70 -16.06 13.32
C GLU A 117 10.78 -14.84 13.39
N TYR A 118 9.57 -15.05 13.90
CA TYR A 118 8.62 -14.00 14.17
C TYR A 118 8.03 -14.13 15.58
N LEU A 119 7.60 -13.01 16.15
CA LEU A 119 6.94 -12.95 17.44
C LEU A 119 5.63 -12.18 17.30
N ILE A 120 4.62 -12.59 18.06
CA ILE A 120 3.38 -11.83 18.21
C ILE A 120 3.25 -11.44 19.66
N GLY A 121 3.27 -10.13 19.89
CA GLY A 121 3.23 -9.54 21.22
C GLY A 121 2.18 -8.45 21.32
N ARG A 122 2.25 -7.72 22.44
CA ARG A 122 1.42 -6.54 22.68
C ARG A 122 2.32 -5.32 22.85
N ASN A 123 1.97 -4.27 22.13
CA ASN A 123 2.45 -2.91 22.35
C ASN A 123 1.19 -2.02 22.50
N SER A 124 1.14 -0.86 21.84
CA SER A 124 -0.09 -0.07 21.71
C SER A 124 -1.22 -0.89 21.05
N PHE A 125 -0.86 -1.75 20.08
CA PHE A 125 -1.72 -2.73 19.42
C PHE A 125 -1.10 -4.13 19.48
N THR A 126 -1.81 -5.15 19.00
CA THR A 126 -1.19 -6.45 18.72
C THR A 126 -0.11 -6.27 17.67
N GLN A 127 1.11 -6.71 17.94
CA GLN A 127 2.29 -6.45 17.12
C GLN A 127 2.86 -7.75 16.58
N LEU A 128 3.13 -7.81 15.28
CA LEU A 128 3.96 -8.80 14.62
C LEU A 128 5.38 -8.24 14.50
N THR A 129 6.36 -8.95 15.02
CA THR A 129 7.78 -8.58 14.95
C THR A 129 8.56 -9.67 14.24
N PHE A 130 9.42 -9.31 13.29
CA PHE A 130 10.42 -10.22 12.76
C PHE A 130 11.68 -10.14 13.62
N SER A 131 11.96 -11.18 14.42
CA SER A 131 13.01 -11.15 15.45
C SER A 131 14.41 -11.48 14.94
N THR A 132 14.51 -12.18 13.82
CA THR A 132 15.80 -12.48 13.15
C THR A 132 15.86 -11.84 11.77
N TYR A 133 17.07 -11.55 11.31
CA TYR A 133 17.30 -10.91 10.01
C TYR A 133 16.59 -11.63 8.85
N ASN A 134 15.93 -10.84 8.00
CA ASN A 134 15.22 -11.32 6.82
C ASN A 134 15.09 -10.23 5.74
N TYR A 135 14.33 -10.45 4.66
CA TYR A 135 14.20 -9.46 3.59
C TYR A 135 13.56 -8.14 4.02
N ILE A 136 12.68 -8.12 5.02
CA ILE A 136 12.12 -6.86 5.57
C ILE A 136 13.21 -5.99 6.18
N HIS A 137 14.18 -6.60 6.85
CA HIS A 137 15.30 -5.88 7.49
C HIS A 137 16.18 -5.13 6.49
N GLN A 138 16.16 -5.48 5.20
CA GLN A 138 16.87 -4.72 4.16
C GLN A 138 16.28 -3.33 3.93
N LEU A 139 15.01 -3.12 4.30
CA LEU A 139 14.33 -1.82 4.24
C LEU A 139 14.51 -1.00 5.53
N VAL A 140 15.04 -1.60 6.60
CA VAL A 140 15.22 -0.93 7.90
C VAL A 140 16.53 -0.14 7.88
N ASN A 141 16.46 1.08 7.35
CA ASN A 141 17.57 2.03 7.27
C ASN A 141 17.04 3.45 7.01
N ASP A 142 17.90 4.46 7.16
CA ASP A 142 17.55 5.89 6.97
C ASP A 142 17.00 6.22 5.59
N ARG A 143 17.28 5.39 4.57
CA ARG A 143 16.84 5.64 3.20
C ARG A 143 15.38 5.23 2.99
N PHE A 144 15.03 4.01 3.37
CA PHE A 144 13.68 3.47 3.13
C PHE A 144 12.76 3.66 4.34
N GLU A 145 13.31 3.94 5.51
CA GLU A 145 12.56 4.15 6.77
C GLU A 145 11.63 2.98 7.10
N GLY A 146 11.97 1.76 6.64
CA GLY A 146 11.20 0.56 6.91
C GLY A 146 11.30 0.12 8.37
N SER A 147 10.42 -0.79 8.75
CA SER A 147 10.35 -1.39 10.09
C SER A 147 10.21 -2.91 9.98
N SER A 148 10.67 -3.61 11.01
CA SER A 148 10.39 -5.03 11.24
C SER A 148 9.28 -5.26 12.27
N ASP A 149 8.66 -4.20 12.78
CA ASP A 149 7.59 -4.22 13.78
C ASP A 149 6.27 -3.68 13.18
N PHE A 150 5.31 -4.58 12.99
CA PHE A 150 4.02 -4.30 12.35
C PHE A 150 2.88 -4.38 13.35
N LEU A 151 2.22 -3.25 13.60
CA LEU A 151 1.03 -3.13 14.43
C LEU A 151 -0.22 -3.51 13.63
N PHE A 152 -0.95 -4.52 14.09
CA PHE A 152 -2.16 -5.00 13.45
C PHE A 152 -3.34 -4.03 13.65
N MET A 153 -3.96 -3.63 12.55
CA MET A 153 -5.04 -2.63 12.51
C MET A 153 -6.43 -3.22 12.25
N GLY A 154 -6.51 -4.51 11.90
CA GLY A 154 -7.77 -5.17 11.53
C GLY A 154 -7.76 -5.62 10.07
N ARG A 155 -8.95 -5.65 9.47
CA ARG A 155 -9.15 -6.04 8.06
C ARG A 155 -9.65 -4.86 7.24
N ASN A 156 -9.27 -4.82 5.96
CA ASN A 156 -9.91 -3.92 5.00
C ASN A 156 -11.22 -4.51 4.45
N GLU A 157 -11.85 -3.79 3.54
CA GLU A 157 -13.10 -4.15 2.87
C GLU A 157 -12.99 -5.47 2.08
N ASP A 158 -11.79 -5.81 1.63
CA ASP A 158 -11.49 -7.01 0.85
C ASP A 158 -11.11 -8.22 1.75
N GLY A 159 -11.12 -8.03 3.07
CA GLY A 159 -10.84 -9.07 4.07
C GLY A 159 -9.35 -9.30 4.38
N ASP A 160 -8.47 -8.53 3.76
CA ASP A 160 -7.01 -8.58 3.93
C ASP A 160 -6.60 -7.98 5.27
N LEU A 161 -5.52 -8.50 5.87
CA LEU A 161 -5.00 -7.96 7.12
C LEU A 161 -4.22 -6.68 6.85
N VAL A 162 -4.54 -5.63 7.60
CA VAL A 162 -3.89 -4.32 7.48
C VAL A 162 -2.99 -4.10 8.68
N PHE A 163 -1.77 -3.62 8.41
CA PHE A 163 -0.82 -3.24 9.45
C PHE A 163 -0.32 -1.81 9.23
N ARG A 164 0.30 -1.28 10.28
CA ARG A 164 1.05 -0.01 10.30
C ARG A 164 2.32 -0.18 11.12
N THR A 165 3.23 0.78 11.06
CA THR A 165 4.35 0.91 11.98
C THR A 165 4.04 1.93 13.07
N ALA A 166 4.90 1.97 14.09
CA ALA A 166 4.86 3.01 15.11
C ALA A 166 5.46 4.34 14.65
N SER A 167 6.08 4.38 13.46
CA SER A 167 6.89 5.51 12.97
C SER A 167 6.07 6.75 12.59
N TYR A 168 4.85 6.55 12.09
CA TYR A 168 4.04 7.63 11.55
C TYR A 168 2.70 7.72 12.26
N LEU A 169 2.34 8.91 12.73
CA LEU A 169 0.99 9.19 13.26
C LEU A 169 0.00 9.59 12.16
N GLN A 170 0.50 10.14 11.05
CA GLN A 170 -0.31 10.61 9.92
C GLN A 170 -0.75 9.42 9.05
N PRO A 171 -1.98 9.47 8.49
CA PRO A 171 -2.46 8.43 7.58
C PRO A 171 -1.67 8.42 6.26
N ALA A 172 -1.69 7.28 5.56
CA ALA A 172 -1.15 7.11 4.20
C ALA A 172 0.34 7.47 4.05
N ARG A 173 1.14 7.21 5.10
CA ARG A 173 2.60 7.28 5.11
C ARG A 173 3.29 5.94 4.85
N GLU A 174 2.54 4.86 4.95
CA GLU A 174 2.99 3.51 4.70
C GLU A 174 1.80 2.68 4.20
N TYR A 175 2.10 1.51 3.65
CA TYR A 175 1.09 0.53 3.30
C TYR A 175 1.61 -0.88 3.52
N ILE A 176 1.00 -1.60 4.45
CA ILE A 176 1.33 -2.99 4.77
C ILE A 176 0.04 -3.80 4.74
N VAL A 177 -0.11 -4.64 3.73
CA VAL A 177 -1.31 -5.48 3.57
C VAL A 177 -0.94 -6.91 3.26
N PHE A 178 -1.60 -7.82 3.97
CA PHE A 178 -1.44 -9.26 3.83
C PHE A 178 -2.72 -9.82 3.22
N SER A 179 -2.61 -10.35 2.02
CA SER A 179 -3.69 -11.02 1.31
C SER A 179 -3.45 -12.53 1.31
N LYS A 180 -4.46 -13.31 1.63
CA LYS A 180 -4.34 -14.77 1.75
C LYS A 180 -4.06 -15.40 0.38
N LEU A 181 -3.03 -16.25 0.30
CA LEU A 181 -2.76 -17.03 -0.91
C LEU A 181 -3.81 -18.14 -1.05
N LYS A 182 -4.25 -18.38 -2.28
CA LYS A 182 -5.38 -19.25 -2.61
C LYS A 182 -4.96 -20.64 -3.05
N ALA A 183 -3.72 -20.79 -3.52
CA ALA A 183 -3.21 -22.05 -4.04
C ALA A 183 -1.71 -22.26 -3.72
N PRO A 184 -1.24 -23.51 -3.58
CA PRO A 184 0.12 -23.79 -3.14
C PRO A 184 1.20 -23.28 -4.10
N GLU A 185 0.93 -23.28 -5.41
CA GLU A 185 1.82 -22.77 -6.45
C GLU A 185 2.08 -21.26 -6.32
N GLU A 186 1.19 -20.51 -5.68
CA GLU A 186 1.32 -19.07 -5.48
C GLU A 186 2.46 -18.74 -4.50
N THR A 187 2.82 -19.66 -3.60
CA THR A 187 3.92 -19.48 -2.62
C THR A 187 5.26 -19.14 -3.27
N THR A 188 5.45 -19.50 -4.54
CA THR A 188 6.66 -19.16 -5.32
C THR A 188 6.31 -18.32 -6.54
N SER A 189 5.31 -18.75 -7.32
CA SER A 189 5.00 -18.09 -8.60
C SER A 189 4.53 -16.65 -8.45
N PHE A 190 3.96 -16.29 -7.29
CA PHE A 190 3.45 -14.94 -7.06
C PHE A 190 4.57 -13.89 -7.05
N VAL A 191 5.60 -14.09 -6.22
CA VAL A 191 6.74 -13.16 -6.13
C VAL A 191 7.57 -13.20 -7.41
N GLN A 192 7.68 -14.36 -8.05
CA GLN A 192 8.34 -14.46 -9.36
C GLN A 192 7.63 -13.60 -10.41
N LYS A 193 6.30 -13.71 -10.55
CA LYS A 193 5.52 -12.87 -11.48
C LYS A 193 5.59 -11.40 -11.12
N ALA A 194 5.55 -11.06 -9.82
CA ALA A 194 5.76 -9.69 -9.35
C ALA A 194 7.13 -9.13 -9.78
N TYR A 195 8.19 -9.90 -9.58
CA TYR A 195 9.54 -9.57 -10.07
C TYR A 195 9.57 -9.38 -11.59
N GLU A 196 9.01 -10.32 -12.36
CA GLU A 196 9.00 -10.29 -13.82
C GLU A 196 8.25 -9.07 -14.36
N ASN A 197 7.09 -8.75 -13.81
CA ASN A 197 6.30 -7.59 -14.20
C ASN A 197 6.98 -6.27 -13.83
N ARG A 198 7.56 -6.18 -12.62
CA ARG A 198 8.37 -5.04 -12.20
C ARG A 198 9.57 -4.83 -13.13
N ALA A 199 10.34 -5.90 -13.38
CA ALA A 199 11.50 -5.87 -14.27
C ALA A 199 11.12 -5.53 -15.71
N PHE A 200 9.94 -5.95 -16.17
CA PHE A 200 9.41 -5.54 -17.48
C PHE A 200 9.16 -4.02 -17.54
N PHE A 201 8.44 -3.46 -16.57
CA PHE A 201 8.21 -2.01 -16.49
C PHE A 201 9.53 -1.21 -16.38
N GLU A 202 10.47 -1.69 -15.56
CA GLU A 202 11.78 -1.06 -15.39
C GLU A 202 12.65 -1.10 -16.65
N ARG A 203 12.43 -2.05 -17.56
CA ARG A 203 13.13 -2.14 -18.85
C ARG A 203 12.51 -1.28 -19.95
N MET A 204 11.28 -0.79 -19.79
CA MET A 204 10.66 0.09 -20.78
C MET A 204 11.54 1.32 -21.03
N THR A 205 11.77 1.66 -22.29
CA THR A 205 12.67 2.76 -22.67
C THR A 205 11.98 4.11 -22.48
N ASN A 206 10.74 4.23 -22.95
CA ASN A 206 9.90 5.41 -22.90
C ASN A 206 8.49 5.04 -22.38
N PRO A 207 8.35 4.61 -21.10
CA PRO A 207 7.03 4.34 -20.56
C PRO A 207 6.20 5.63 -20.57
N GLN A 208 5.03 5.56 -21.19
CA GLN A 208 4.05 6.64 -21.29
C GLN A 208 2.72 6.19 -20.69
N LEU A 209 1.95 7.14 -20.17
CA LEU A 209 0.64 6.93 -19.56
C LEU A 209 -0.41 7.66 -20.38
N ARG A 210 -1.54 7.01 -20.62
CA ARG A 210 -2.75 7.62 -21.16
C ARG A 210 -3.93 7.22 -20.32
N ILE A 211 -4.75 8.21 -19.95
CA ILE A 211 -6.02 8.04 -19.25
C ILE A 211 -7.12 8.48 -20.20
N HIS A 212 -8.11 7.62 -20.45
CA HIS A 212 -9.19 7.91 -21.39
C HIS A 212 -10.54 7.30 -20.96
N ARG A 213 -11.60 7.75 -21.62
CA ARG A 213 -12.94 7.15 -21.57
C ARG A 213 -13.57 7.19 -22.94
N GLY A 214 -13.79 6.02 -23.54
CA GLY A 214 -14.15 5.92 -24.95
C GLY A 214 -13.13 6.67 -25.81
N GLY A 215 -13.61 7.54 -26.71
CA GLY A 215 -12.73 8.36 -27.58
C GLY A 215 -12.08 9.57 -26.92
N ARG A 216 -12.40 9.90 -25.66
CA ARG A 216 -11.87 11.10 -24.98
C ARG A 216 -10.64 10.76 -24.15
N THR A 217 -9.51 11.40 -24.46
CA THR A 217 -8.30 11.37 -23.63
C THR A 217 -8.35 12.48 -22.58
N PHE A 218 -8.11 12.14 -21.31
CA PHE A 218 -8.04 13.08 -20.18
C PHE A 218 -6.61 13.46 -19.81
N PHE A 219 -5.69 12.52 -19.95
CA PHE A 219 -4.27 12.72 -19.73
C PHE A 219 -3.50 11.84 -20.71
N GLN A 220 -2.42 12.37 -21.27
CA GLN A 220 -1.48 11.59 -22.05
C GLN A 220 -0.10 12.21 -21.86
N SER A 221 0.84 11.45 -21.31
CA SER A 221 2.22 11.92 -21.21
C SER A 221 2.86 12.04 -22.59
N ASP A 222 3.78 12.97 -22.74
CA ASP A 222 4.50 13.23 -24.00
C ASP A 222 5.99 13.58 -23.79
N ILE A 223 6.50 13.46 -22.56
CA ILE A 223 7.89 13.74 -22.21
C ILE A 223 8.60 12.44 -21.79
N TYR A 224 9.74 12.15 -22.44
CA TYR A 224 10.58 10.98 -22.15
C TYR A 224 11.67 11.31 -21.13
N ILE A 225 11.59 10.73 -19.93
CA ILE A 225 12.54 11.00 -18.83
C ILE A 225 13.63 9.94 -18.66
N LYS A 226 13.49 8.75 -19.26
CA LYS A 226 14.43 7.63 -19.10
C LYS A 226 15.55 7.59 -20.15
N ARG A 227 15.90 8.74 -20.73
CA ARG A 227 16.99 8.82 -21.73
C ARG A 227 18.31 8.31 -21.13
N ASN A 228 18.94 7.33 -21.80
CA ASN A 228 20.18 6.70 -21.34
C ASN A 228 21.41 7.54 -21.76
N VAL A 229 21.63 8.65 -21.05
CA VAL A 229 22.78 9.55 -21.25
C VAL A 229 23.47 9.83 -19.92
N GLU A 230 24.73 10.24 -19.95
CA GLU A 230 25.57 10.45 -18.74
C GLU A 230 24.90 11.39 -17.73
N THR A 231 24.39 12.53 -18.19
CA THR A 231 23.71 13.55 -17.36
C THR A 231 22.40 13.06 -16.73
N ASN A 232 21.89 11.89 -17.13
CA ASN A 232 20.65 11.32 -16.63
C ASN A 232 20.85 10.05 -15.78
N GLN A 233 22.07 9.54 -15.65
CA GLN A 233 22.35 8.29 -14.92
C GLN A 233 21.91 8.35 -13.45
N ALA A 234 22.06 9.49 -12.79
CA ALA A 234 21.60 9.67 -11.42
C ALA A 234 20.07 9.50 -11.29
N LEU A 235 19.30 10.05 -12.23
CA LEU A 235 17.85 9.91 -12.26
C LEU A 235 17.43 8.47 -12.55
N LEU A 236 18.09 7.79 -13.51
CA LEU A 236 17.80 6.39 -13.82
C LEU A 236 18.02 5.48 -12.62
N LYS A 237 19.13 5.70 -11.89
CA LYS A 237 19.42 5.00 -10.63
C LYS A 237 18.37 5.31 -9.57
N GLU A 238 17.95 6.56 -9.43
CA GLU A 238 16.92 6.98 -8.48
C GLU A 238 15.57 6.31 -8.78
N ILE A 239 15.12 6.30 -10.03
CA ILE A 239 13.87 5.66 -10.48
C ILE A 239 13.79 4.21 -10.02
N VAL A 240 14.81 3.42 -10.37
CA VAL A 240 14.84 1.98 -10.07
C VAL A 240 14.99 1.75 -8.57
N ALA A 241 15.93 2.46 -7.94
CA ALA A 241 16.26 2.18 -6.55
C ALA A 241 15.24 2.75 -5.54
N LYS A 242 14.37 3.68 -5.95
CA LYS A 242 13.22 4.12 -5.16
C LYS A 242 11.90 3.53 -5.64
N ARG A 243 11.89 2.81 -6.78
CA ARG A 243 10.68 2.30 -7.44
C ARG A 243 9.60 3.37 -7.57
N TYR A 244 9.96 4.51 -8.16
CA TYR A 244 9.04 5.63 -8.35
C TYR A 244 9.13 6.12 -9.79
N TYR A 245 7.98 6.32 -10.43
CA TYR A 245 7.93 6.81 -11.80
C TYR A 245 7.04 8.03 -11.94
N LEU A 246 7.42 8.93 -12.85
CA LEU A 246 6.72 10.18 -13.14
C LEU A 246 6.40 10.28 -14.62
N PHE A 247 5.11 10.32 -14.94
CA PHE A 247 4.59 10.53 -16.29
C PHE A 247 4.37 12.02 -16.51
N LEU A 248 5.13 12.62 -17.43
CA LEU A 248 5.13 14.06 -17.65
C LEU A 248 4.39 14.45 -18.93
N PHE A 249 3.65 15.55 -18.85
CA PHE A 249 2.90 16.14 -19.95
C PHE A 249 3.28 17.62 -20.15
N THR A 250 3.50 17.99 -21.40
CA THR A 250 3.79 19.37 -21.81
C THR A 250 2.52 20.23 -21.77
N GLN A 251 2.38 21.04 -20.73
CA GLN A 251 1.28 22.01 -20.65
C GLN A 251 1.52 23.20 -21.60
N LYS A 252 2.78 23.63 -21.74
CA LYS A 252 3.16 24.72 -22.63
C LYS A 252 4.48 24.43 -23.34
N LYS A 253 4.41 24.35 -24.66
CA LYS A 253 5.59 24.19 -25.52
C LYS A 253 6.51 25.41 -25.42
N ASN A 254 7.79 25.17 -25.61
CA ASN A 254 8.74 26.26 -25.79
C ASN A 254 8.54 26.86 -27.20
N PRO A 255 8.50 28.20 -27.35
CA PRO A 255 8.46 28.80 -28.68
C PRO A 255 9.70 28.50 -29.52
N ILE A 256 10.82 28.13 -28.89
CA ILE A 256 12.05 27.74 -29.60
C ILE A 256 12.00 26.23 -29.89
N PRO A 257 12.08 25.80 -31.18
CA PRO A 257 12.11 24.39 -31.54
C PRO A 257 13.27 23.63 -30.87
N GLY A 258 13.01 22.41 -30.40
CA GLY A 258 14.01 21.57 -29.73
C GLY A 258 14.30 21.95 -28.27
N TYR A 259 13.82 23.09 -27.80
CA TYR A 259 13.97 23.45 -26.39
C TYR A 259 12.99 22.66 -25.51
N PRO A 260 13.38 22.36 -24.27
CA PRO A 260 12.50 21.70 -23.32
C PRO A 260 11.23 22.54 -23.03
N ALA A 261 10.12 21.86 -22.73
CA ALA A 261 8.82 22.46 -22.40
C ALA A 261 8.94 23.64 -21.41
N LYS A 262 8.18 24.71 -21.66
CA LYS A 262 8.16 25.91 -20.80
C LYS A 262 7.43 25.63 -19.49
N GLU A 263 6.31 24.92 -19.56
CA GLU A 263 5.52 24.47 -18.42
C GLU A 263 5.17 22.99 -18.65
N MET A 264 5.36 22.17 -17.62
CA MET A 264 5.00 20.76 -17.62
C MET A 264 4.21 20.43 -16.36
N THR A 265 3.37 19.42 -16.46
CA THR A 265 2.63 18.81 -15.36
C THR A 265 2.90 17.32 -15.41
N GLY A 266 2.39 16.55 -14.45
CA GLY A 266 2.54 15.10 -14.51
C GLY A 266 1.85 14.38 -13.38
N LEU A 267 1.84 13.06 -13.53
CA LEU A 267 1.34 12.11 -12.54
C LEU A 267 2.46 11.17 -12.15
N GLY A 268 2.80 11.13 -10.87
CA GLY A 268 3.85 10.27 -10.34
C GLY A 268 3.34 9.44 -9.17
N SER A 269 3.91 8.25 -9.02
CA SER A 269 3.61 7.40 -7.88
C SER A 269 4.70 6.34 -7.68
N GLY A 270 4.84 5.90 -6.44
CA GLY A 270 5.68 4.77 -6.08
C GLY A 270 5.00 3.47 -6.50
N TYR A 271 5.76 2.54 -7.07
CA TYR A 271 5.25 1.29 -7.62
C TYR A 271 5.81 0.04 -6.95
N ALA A 272 5.11 -1.07 -7.10
CA ALA A 272 5.55 -2.43 -6.77
C ALA A 272 5.05 -3.41 -7.83
N GLY A 273 5.77 -4.51 -8.06
CA GLY A 273 5.29 -5.59 -8.91
C GLY A 273 4.15 -6.37 -8.24
N THR A 274 3.25 -6.91 -9.05
CA THR A 274 2.22 -7.86 -8.62
C THR A 274 2.22 -9.08 -9.55
N GLU A 275 1.55 -10.15 -9.14
CA GLU A 275 1.40 -11.36 -9.94
C GLU A 275 0.68 -11.10 -11.28
N GLN A 276 -0.17 -10.07 -11.34
CA GLN A 276 -0.93 -9.70 -12.53
C GLN A 276 -0.33 -8.53 -13.30
N GLY A 277 0.51 -7.69 -12.67
CA GLY A 277 1.14 -6.56 -13.32
C GLY A 277 1.91 -5.66 -12.35
N ILE A 278 1.49 -4.40 -12.24
CA ILE A 278 2.17 -3.39 -11.43
C ILE A 278 1.13 -2.58 -10.64
N THR A 279 1.46 -2.24 -9.39
CA THR A 279 0.59 -1.42 -8.53
C THR A 279 1.28 -0.13 -8.13
N PHE A 280 0.56 0.98 -8.25
CA PHE A 280 0.95 2.31 -7.80
C PHE A 280 0.14 2.67 -6.57
N ARG A 281 0.58 2.27 -5.37
CA ARG A 281 -0.30 2.29 -4.19
C ARG A 281 -0.75 3.69 -3.75
N ALA A 282 0.10 4.70 -3.93
CA ALA A 282 -0.30 6.10 -3.75
C ALA A 282 -1.33 6.56 -4.80
N GLY A 283 -1.48 5.82 -5.89
CA GLY A 283 -2.38 6.05 -7.01
C GLY A 283 -1.74 6.95 -8.07
N LEU A 284 -2.01 6.67 -9.34
CA LEU A 284 -1.92 7.67 -10.41
C LEU A 284 -3.24 8.45 -10.40
N ARG A 285 -3.21 9.64 -9.79
CA ARG A 285 -4.40 10.40 -9.43
C ARG A 285 -4.74 11.43 -10.50
N TYR A 286 -5.73 11.15 -11.33
CA TYR A 286 -6.24 12.17 -12.25
C TYR A 286 -7.05 13.24 -11.49
N ASP A 287 -7.88 12.81 -10.53
CA ASP A 287 -8.57 13.70 -9.62
C ASP A 287 -8.82 12.98 -8.28
N SER A 288 -9.58 13.61 -7.36
CA SER A 288 -9.84 13.04 -6.03
C SER A 288 -10.72 11.77 -6.04
N LYS A 289 -11.42 11.49 -7.15
CA LYS A 289 -12.29 10.34 -7.35
C LYS A 289 -11.69 9.33 -8.33
N THR A 290 -10.98 9.81 -9.35
CA THR A 290 -10.41 9.00 -10.43
C THR A 290 -8.93 8.72 -10.15
N MET A 291 -8.66 7.55 -9.58
CA MET A 291 -7.32 7.11 -9.20
C MET A 291 -7.08 5.70 -9.71
N PHE A 292 -5.94 5.48 -10.36
CA PHE A 292 -5.55 4.17 -10.87
C PHE A 292 -4.44 3.60 -9.98
N PHE A 293 -4.70 2.44 -9.38
CA PHE A 293 -3.77 1.78 -8.46
C PHE A 293 -3.14 0.57 -9.13
N ASP A 294 -3.95 -0.43 -9.46
CA ASP A 294 -3.47 -1.72 -9.97
C ASP A 294 -3.67 -1.81 -11.48
N PHE A 295 -2.58 -2.07 -12.20
CA PHE A 295 -2.56 -2.27 -13.64
C PHE A 295 -2.20 -3.72 -13.95
N GLN A 296 -3.02 -4.37 -14.77
CA GLN A 296 -2.78 -5.71 -15.26
C GLN A 296 -1.89 -5.65 -16.50
N ARG A 297 -0.89 -6.54 -16.59
CA ARG A 297 -0.07 -6.67 -17.79
C ARG A 297 -0.85 -7.37 -18.89
N GLN A 298 -0.92 -6.75 -20.06
CA GLN A 298 -1.56 -7.26 -21.28
C GLN A 298 -0.56 -7.16 -22.43
N GLY A 299 0.17 -8.25 -22.69
CA GLY A 299 1.29 -8.24 -23.62
C GLY A 299 2.37 -7.26 -23.18
N ASP A 300 2.60 -6.24 -24.01
CA ASP A 300 3.62 -5.20 -23.78
C ASP A 300 3.08 -3.94 -23.10
N ARG A 301 1.84 -3.98 -22.61
CA ARG A 301 1.17 -2.87 -21.92
C ARG A 301 0.78 -3.24 -20.51
N PHE A 302 0.59 -2.22 -19.68
CA PHE A 302 -0.12 -2.34 -18.41
C PHE A 302 -1.43 -1.55 -18.50
N VAL A 303 -2.55 -2.20 -18.20
CA VAL A 303 -3.89 -1.62 -18.37
C VAL A 303 -4.64 -1.68 -17.05
N ALA A 304 -5.26 -0.57 -16.67
CA ALA A 304 -6.15 -0.46 -15.54
C ALA A 304 -7.51 0.08 -16.01
N GLU A 305 -8.51 -0.80 -16.06
CA GLU A 305 -9.91 -0.44 -16.25
C GLU A 305 -10.57 -0.26 -14.89
N LEU A 306 -11.24 0.87 -14.65
CA LEU A 306 -11.95 1.12 -13.40
C LEU A 306 -13.41 0.69 -13.49
N VAL A 307 -13.87 0.00 -12.45
CA VAL A 307 -15.28 -0.32 -12.21
C VAL A 307 -15.76 0.35 -10.93
N SER A 308 -17.06 0.57 -10.86
CA SER A 308 -17.75 1.13 -9.70
C SER A 308 -18.24 0.00 -8.79
N VAL A 309 -17.84 0.03 -7.53
CA VAL A 309 -18.23 -0.95 -6.51
C VAL A 309 -18.87 -0.22 -5.33
N TYR A 310 -20.06 -0.67 -4.92
CA TYR A 310 -20.76 -0.16 -3.75
C TYR A 310 -20.36 -0.95 -2.51
N ASP A 311 -19.87 -0.24 -1.49
CA ASP A 311 -19.63 -0.79 -0.17
C ASP A 311 -20.91 -0.64 0.68
N PRO A 312 -21.59 -1.73 1.05
CA PRO A 312 -22.82 -1.66 1.83
C PRO A 312 -22.61 -1.24 3.29
N LEU A 313 -21.41 -1.47 3.84
CA LEU A 313 -21.07 -1.11 5.22
C LEU A 313 -20.81 0.39 5.33
N LEU A 314 -20.01 0.94 4.43
CA LEU A 314 -19.69 2.36 4.39
C LEU A 314 -20.75 3.19 3.68
N ARG A 315 -21.64 2.54 2.92
CA ARG A 315 -22.67 3.16 2.07
C ARG A 315 -22.07 4.14 1.07
N THR A 316 -20.89 3.82 0.56
CA THR A 316 -20.15 4.63 -0.41
C THR A 316 -19.86 3.82 -1.66
N THR A 317 -19.70 4.52 -2.78
CA THR A 317 -19.24 3.94 -4.03
C THR A 317 -17.78 4.31 -4.22
N ARG A 318 -16.94 3.31 -4.54
CA ARG A 318 -15.52 3.51 -4.88
C ARG A 318 -15.22 3.01 -6.28
N LEU A 319 -14.25 3.65 -6.93
CA LEU A 319 -13.66 3.17 -8.17
C LEU A 319 -12.48 2.25 -7.83
N VAL A 320 -12.46 1.07 -8.44
CA VAL A 320 -11.46 0.02 -8.21
C VAL A 320 -11.07 -0.62 -9.53
N SER A 321 -9.88 -1.22 -9.59
CA SER A 321 -9.43 -1.93 -10.80
C SER A 321 -10.29 -3.18 -11.04
N LYS A 322 -10.80 -3.32 -12.26
CA LYS A 322 -11.72 -4.40 -12.68
C LYS A 322 -11.18 -5.81 -12.43
N HIS A 323 -9.88 -6.04 -12.59
CA HIS A 323 -9.32 -7.37 -12.37
C HIS A 323 -9.36 -7.82 -10.90
N LEU A 324 -9.51 -6.87 -9.96
CA LEU A 324 -9.72 -7.15 -8.54
C LEU A 324 -11.21 -7.32 -8.21
N HIS A 325 -12.09 -6.62 -8.94
CA HIS A 325 -13.54 -6.63 -8.76
C HIS A 325 -14.27 -6.83 -10.10
N PRO A 326 -14.22 -8.03 -10.70
CA PRO A 326 -14.83 -8.29 -12.00
C PRO A 326 -16.36 -8.11 -12.00
N GLU A 327 -16.99 -8.15 -10.83
CA GLU A 327 -18.41 -7.92 -10.59
C GLU A 327 -18.83 -6.44 -10.64
N GLY A 328 -17.89 -5.50 -10.61
CA GLY A 328 -18.18 -4.07 -10.54
C GLY A 328 -18.85 -3.50 -11.80
N GLU A 329 -19.56 -2.39 -11.63
CA GLU A 329 -20.25 -1.73 -12.74
C GLU A 329 -19.26 -1.02 -13.68
N PHE A 330 -19.43 -1.24 -14.99
CA PHE A 330 -18.55 -0.68 -16.01
C PHE A 330 -18.61 0.86 -16.06
N THR A 331 -17.46 1.52 -15.99
CA THR A 331 -17.37 2.98 -16.07
C THR A 331 -16.83 3.48 -17.43
N GLY A 332 -16.07 2.64 -18.13
CA GLY A 332 -15.30 2.98 -19.31
C GLY A 332 -14.06 3.85 -19.06
N LEU A 333 -13.71 4.13 -17.80
CA LEU A 333 -12.45 4.78 -17.43
C LEU A 333 -11.32 3.78 -17.51
N GLU A 334 -10.31 4.09 -18.32
CA GLU A 334 -9.16 3.22 -18.54
C GLU A 334 -7.87 4.04 -18.49
N ALA A 335 -6.82 3.44 -17.94
CA ALA A 335 -5.47 3.93 -18.04
C ALA A 335 -4.58 2.85 -18.65
N GLU A 336 -3.79 3.23 -19.65
CA GLU A 336 -2.81 2.35 -20.29
C GLU A 336 -1.40 2.93 -20.12
N ILE A 337 -0.46 2.05 -19.81
CA ILE A 337 0.97 2.31 -19.82
C ILE A 337 1.60 1.46 -20.92
N TRP A 338 2.33 2.10 -21.82
CA TRP A 338 3.05 1.44 -22.91
C TRP A 338 4.45 2.00 -23.06
N ASP A 339 5.34 1.22 -23.67
CA ASP A 339 6.64 1.70 -24.09
C ASP A 339 6.52 2.40 -25.46
N ALA A 340 6.70 3.72 -25.49
CA ALA A 340 6.61 4.48 -26.73
C ALA A 340 7.82 4.18 -27.64
N PRO A 341 7.60 3.97 -28.95
CA PRO A 341 8.69 3.70 -29.89
C PRO A 341 9.76 4.80 -29.82
N THR A 342 11.03 4.39 -29.90
CA THR A 342 12.13 5.31 -30.17
C THR A 342 12.04 5.75 -31.63
N GLU A 343 11.77 7.03 -31.87
CA GLU A 343 11.91 7.65 -33.20
C GLU A 343 13.36 7.64 -33.69
#